data_AF-A0A523AVZ9-F1
#
_entry.id   AF-A0A523AVZ9-F1
#
_cell.length_a   1.000
_cell.length_b   1.000
_cell.length_c   1.000
_cell.angle_alpha   90.00
_cell.angle_beta   90.00
_cell.angle_gamma   90.00
#
_symmetry.space_group_name_H-M   'P 1'
#
loop_
_entity.id
_entity.type
_entity.pdbx_description
1 polymer ?
#
loop_
_entity_poly.entity_id
_entity_poly.type
_entity_poly.pdbx_seq_one_letter_code
_entity_poly.pdbx_strand_id
1 'polypeptide(L)'
;MNAVDSGTKFNLQTRLAGSRSLEEFDEFFRELKNRVGGQVREVFERERRRPPGERRLVTFVSDGLGQYRRAFNRHFYRVARLVQGVPIACRQYGLRFNNNPIERHNQDIKQRYKTMRHFKSLASAEAFLDLRRMVYNYVRTHQGLGRTPAEAAGIRLDLGKNRLLGLIRLSSGA
;
A
#
# COMPACT_ATOMS: atom_id res chain seq x y z
N MET A 1 1.31 -6.69 7.11
CA MET A 1 2.12 -5.94 6.13
C MET A 1 1.21 -5.00 5.35
N ASN A 2 1.73 -3.84 4.96
CA ASN A 2 0.99 -2.82 4.22
C ASN A 2 1.82 -2.35 3.02
N ALA A 3 1.16 -2.02 1.90
CA ALA A 3 1.74 -1.34 0.74
C ALA A 3 0.93 -0.09 0.44
N VAL A 4 1.60 1.05 0.34
CA VAL A 4 0.96 2.36 0.12
C VAL A 4 1.65 3.06 -1.04
N ASP A 5 0.86 3.60 -1.97
CA ASP A 5 1.38 4.47 -3.02
C ASP A 5 1.83 5.82 -2.42
N SER A 6 3.07 6.20 -2.69
CA SER A 6 3.66 7.37 -2.04
C SER A 6 3.10 8.71 -2.52
N GLY A 7 2.57 8.78 -3.75
CA GLY A 7 2.01 10.02 -4.31
C GLY A 7 0.57 10.26 -3.87
N THR A 8 -0.28 9.29 -4.15
CA THR A 8 -1.73 9.31 -3.90
C THR A 8 -2.10 8.90 -2.48
N LYS A 9 -1.15 8.36 -1.72
CA LYS A 9 -1.34 7.81 -0.36
C LYS A 9 -2.31 6.64 -0.31
N PHE A 10 -2.71 6.08 -1.45
CA PHE A 10 -3.66 4.97 -1.52
C PHE A 10 -3.04 3.70 -0.94
N ASN A 11 -3.75 3.03 -0.04
CA ASN A 11 -3.34 1.71 0.47
C ASN A 11 -3.69 0.63 -0.57
N LEU A 12 -2.65 0.10 -1.21
CA LEU A 12 -2.68 -0.90 -2.28
C LEU A 12 -2.89 -2.31 -1.76
N GLN A 13 -2.40 -2.62 -0.56
CA GLN A 13 -2.62 -3.91 0.07
C GLN A 13 -2.38 -3.86 1.57
N THR A 14 -3.25 -4.56 2.31
CA THR A 14 -3.06 -4.88 3.72
C THR A 14 -3.15 -6.40 3.85
N ARG A 15 -2.24 -7.00 4.61
CA ARG A 15 -2.30 -8.42 4.99
C ARG A 15 -2.00 -8.57 6.46
N LEU A 16 -2.85 -9.26 7.21
CA LEU A 16 -2.53 -9.69 8.57
C LEU A 16 -1.57 -10.88 8.47
N ALA A 17 -0.33 -10.72 8.91
CA ALA A 17 0.66 -11.79 8.88
C ALA A 17 0.80 -12.38 10.29
N GLY A 18 0.65 -13.70 10.41
CA GLY A 18 0.82 -14.41 11.69
C GLY A 18 2.28 -14.54 12.13
N SER A 19 3.23 -14.36 11.20
CA SER A 19 4.67 -14.44 11.47
C SER A 19 5.46 -13.52 10.53
N ARG A 20 6.79 -13.49 10.71
CA ARG A 20 7.73 -12.84 9.78
C ARG A 20 8.43 -13.84 8.84
N SER A 21 7.73 -14.94 8.50
CA SER A 21 8.26 -15.96 7.60
C SER A 21 8.36 -15.46 6.15
N LEU A 22 9.13 -16.14 5.32
CA LEU A 22 9.25 -15.76 3.90
C LEU A 22 7.95 -16.01 3.13
N GLU A 23 7.20 -17.04 3.53
CA GLU A 23 5.94 -17.45 2.91
C GLU A 23 4.89 -16.34 3.02
N GLU A 24 4.76 -15.72 4.20
CA GLU A 24 3.85 -14.59 4.40
C GLU A 24 4.18 -13.41 3.47
N PHE A 25 5.48 -13.11 3.33
CA PHE A 25 5.94 -12.04 2.46
C PHE A 25 5.70 -12.39 1.00
N ASP A 26 5.99 -13.62 0.59
CA ASP A 26 5.73 -14.10 -0.77
C ASP A 26 4.25 -13.93 -1.15
N GLU A 27 3.37 -14.36 -0.24
CA GLU A 27 1.93 -14.25 -0.40
C GLU A 27 1.47 -12.79 -0.51
N PHE A 28 1.99 -11.92 0.37
CA PHE A 28 1.73 -10.48 0.29
C PHE A 28 2.13 -9.88 -1.08
N PHE A 29 3.30 -10.24 -1.61
CA PHE A 29 3.75 -9.74 -2.91
C PHE A 29 2.99 -10.37 -4.08
N ARG A 30 2.54 -11.63 -3.95
CA ARG A 30 1.66 -12.29 -4.92
C ARG A 30 0.33 -11.55 -5.04
N GLU A 31 -0.34 -11.29 -3.92
CA GLU A 31 -1.59 -10.52 -3.89
C GLU A 31 -1.40 -9.09 -4.40
N LEU A 32 -0.29 -8.44 -4.03
CA LEU A 32 0.05 -7.12 -4.52
C LEU A 32 0.26 -7.12 -6.04
N LYS A 33 0.94 -8.13 -6.58
CA LYS A 33 1.11 -8.32 -8.03
C LYS A 33 -0.20 -8.52 -8.76
N ASN A 34 -1.15 -9.25 -8.18
CA ASN A 34 -2.48 -9.40 -8.77
C ASN A 34 -3.22 -8.04 -8.86
N ARG A 35 -2.98 -7.13 -7.90
CA ARG A 35 -3.61 -5.81 -7.87
C ARG A 35 -2.95 -4.78 -8.79
N VAL A 36 -1.61 -4.70 -8.79
CA VAL A 36 -0.87 -3.62 -9.48
C VAL A 36 0.04 -4.10 -10.60
N GLY A 37 0.17 -5.41 -10.81
CA GLY A 37 1.13 -5.99 -11.75
C GLY A 37 0.93 -5.52 -13.19
N GLY A 38 -0.31 -5.33 -13.63
CA GLY A 38 -0.63 -4.76 -14.95
C GLY A 38 -0.07 -3.35 -15.11
N GLN A 39 -0.35 -2.46 -14.15
CA GLN A 39 0.13 -1.07 -14.15
C GLN A 39 1.66 -1.00 -14.09
N VAL A 40 2.28 -1.82 -13.22
CA VAL A 40 3.74 -1.91 -13.12
C VAL A 40 4.35 -2.35 -14.45
N ARG A 41 3.75 -3.35 -15.10
CA ARG A 41 4.22 -3.84 -16.39
C ARG A 41 4.05 -2.80 -17.50
N GLU A 42 2.93 -2.09 -17.54
CA GLU A 42 2.70 -1.03 -18.52
C GLU A 42 3.79 0.05 -18.45
N VAL A 43 4.14 0.50 -17.23
CA VAL A 43 5.25 1.43 -17.02
C VAL A 43 6.57 0.84 -17.53
N PHE A 44 6.84 -0.44 -17.25
CA PHE A 44 8.03 -1.12 -17.75
C PHE A 44 8.07 -1.16 -19.28
N GLU A 45 6.98 -1.55 -19.95
CA GLU A 45 6.94 -1.65 -21.41
C GLU A 45 7.19 -0.29 -22.09
N ARG A 46 6.69 0.81 -21.51
CA ARG A 46 6.97 2.17 -21.98
C ARG A 46 8.43 2.57 -21.82
N GLU A 47 9.05 2.17 -20.71
CA GLU A 47 10.42 2.57 -20.36
C GLU A 47 11.49 1.61 -20.91
N ARG A 48 11.15 0.36 -21.29
CA ARG A 48 12.14 -0.69 -21.64
C ARG A 48 13.04 -0.31 -22.81
N ARG A 49 12.55 0.55 -23.71
CA ARG A 49 13.29 1.05 -24.88
C ARG A 49 14.41 2.02 -24.50
N ARG A 50 14.36 2.64 -23.31
CA ARG A 50 15.41 3.53 -22.81
C ARG A 50 16.62 2.74 -22.28
N PRO A 51 17.82 3.35 -22.26
CA PRO A 51 18.99 2.77 -21.62
C PRO A 51 18.70 2.38 -20.16
N PRO A 52 19.21 1.24 -19.65
CA PRO A 52 18.88 0.72 -18.32
C PRO A 52 18.99 1.73 -17.15
N GLY A 53 20.00 2.60 -17.17
CA GLY A 53 20.21 3.63 -16.15
C GLY A 53 19.15 4.74 -16.14
N GLU A 54 18.56 5.04 -17.29
CA GLU A 54 17.62 6.14 -17.48
C GLU A 54 16.15 5.75 -17.31
N ARG A 55 15.86 4.44 -17.26
CA ARG A 55 14.50 3.92 -17.13
C ARG A 55 13.84 4.43 -15.84
N ARG A 56 12.68 5.03 -15.96
CA ARG A 56 11.84 5.50 -14.84
C ARG A 56 10.85 4.42 -14.43
N LEU A 57 11.38 3.31 -13.92
CA LEU A 57 10.58 2.18 -13.46
C LEU A 57 9.86 2.47 -12.14
N VAL A 58 8.75 1.77 -11.90
CA VAL A 58 8.11 1.75 -10.58
C VAL A 58 9.13 1.30 -9.54
N THR A 59 9.24 2.06 -8.45
CA THR A 59 10.21 1.81 -7.40
C THR A 59 9.49 1.47 -6.10
N PHE A 60 9.74 0.27 -5.60
CA PHE A 60 9.30 -0.21 -4.31
C PHE A 60 10.32 0.22 -3.26
N VAL A 61 9.83 0.67 -2.11
CA VAL A 61 10.65 1.12 -1.00
C VAL A 61 10.25 0.32 0.23
N SER A 62 11.23 -0.29 0.90
CA SER A 62 11.00 -1.07 2.11
C SER A 62 12.02 -0.76 3.20
N ASP A 63 11.82 -1.35 4.37
CA ASP A 63 12.88 -1.45 5.38
C ASP A 63 14.01 -2.41 4.92
N GLY A 64 14.99 -2.63 5.80
CA GLY A 64 16.16 -3.48 5.54
C GLY A 64 15.92 -4.99 5.73
N LEU A 65 14.71 -5.45 6.01
CA LEU A 65 14.44 -6.86 6.27
C LEU A 65 14.60 -7.70 4.99
N GLY A 66 15.38 -8.78 5.07
CA GLY A 66 15.78 -9.58 3.89
C GLY A 66 14.62 -10.28 3.16
N GLN A 67 13.53 -10.57 3.87
CA GLN A 67 12.31 -11.17 3.34
C GLN A 67 11.67 -10.31 2.25
N TYR A 68 11.65 -8.98 2.40
CA TYR A 68 11.14 -8.06 1.38
C TYR A 68 11.88 -8.23 0.05
N ARG A 69 13.22 -8.29 0.10
CA ARG A 69 14.05 -8.48 -1.11
C ARG A 69 13.74 -9.80 -1.79
N ARG A 70 13.67 -10.88 -1.02
CA ARG A 70 13.42 -12.23 -1.55
C ARG A 70 12.05 -12.32 -2.22
N ALA A 71 10.99 -11.85 -1.55
CA ALA A 71 9.65 -11.84 -2.09
C ALA A 71 9.52 -10.90 -3.30
N PHE A 72 10.02 -9.67 -3.21
CA PHE A 72 10.08 -8.74 -4.33
C PHE A 72 10.77 -9.37 -5.55
N ASN A 73 11.90 -10.05 -5.33
CA ASN A 73 12.66 -10.64 -6.41
C ASN A 73 11.90 -11.75 -7.14
N ARG A 74 11.05 -12.51 -6.44
CA ARG A 74 10.21 -13.53 -7.09
C ARG A 74 9.12 -12.91 -7.96
N HIS A 75 8.59 -11.75 -7.56
CA HIS A 75 7.37 -11.20 -8.16
C HIS A 75 7.62 -10.08 -9.18
N PHE A 76 8.61 -9.21 -8.96
CA PHE A 76 8.73 -7.92 -9.66
C PHE A 76 10.13 -7.58 -10.22
N TYR A 77 11.18 -8.37 -9.95
CA TYR A 77 12.57 -8.00 -10.27
C TYR A 77 12.83 -7.60 -11.73
N ARG A 78 12.09 -8.17 -12.68
CA ARG A 78 12.26 -7.90 -14.11
C ARG A 78 11.66 -6.57 -14.55
N VAL A 79 10.69 -6.05 -13.81
CA VAL A 79 9.81 -4.95 -14.26
C VAL A 79 9.82 -3.74 -13.34
N ALA A 80 10.35 -3.86 -12.12
CA ALA A 80 10.38 -2.79 -11.13
C ALA A 80 11.75 -2.74 -10.42
N ARG A 81 11.96 -1.66 -9.66
CA ARG A 81 13.14 -1.48 -8.80
C ARG A 81 12.75 -1.63 -7.32
N LEU A 82 13.69 -2.09 -6.50
CA LEU A 82 13.56 -2.11 -5.04
C LEU A 82 14.67 -1.26 -4.43
N VAL A 83 14.30 -0.39 -3.50
CA VAL A 83 15.22 0.35 -2.63
C VAL A 83 14.94 -0.09 -1.19
N GLN A 84 15.93 -0.65 -0.52
CA GLN A 84 15.82 -1.16 0.85
C GLN A 84 16.64 -0.32 1.84
N GLY A 85 16.35 -0.50 3.12
CA GLY A 85 17.14 0.09 4.20
C GLY A 85 16.97 1.60 4.31
N VAL A 86 15.84 2.12 3.84
CA VAL A 86 15.58 3.56 3.80
C VAL A 86 15.16 4.04 5.21
N PRO A 87 15.92 4.96 5.84
CA PRO A 87 15.62 5.51 7.15
C PRO A 87 14.45 6.50 7.10
N ILE A 88 13.95 6.88 8.26
CA ILE A 88 12.85 7.87 8.40
C ILE A 88 13.36 9.29 8.03
N ALA A 89 14.60 9.62 8.41
CA ALA A 89 15.21 10.94 8.24
C ALA A 89 15.93 11.12 6.89
N CYS A 90 15.24 10.86 5.78
CA CYS A 90 15.87 10.82 4.45
C CYS A 90 16.53 12.12 3.97
N ARG A 91 16.04 13.30 4.40
CA ARG A 91 16.66 14.58 4.03
C ARG A 91 18.06 14.77 4.63
N GLN A 92 18.34 14.20 5.79
CA GLN A 92 19.65 14.28 6.44
C GLN A 92 20.68 13.40 5.73
N TYR A 93 20.25 12.32 5.07
CA TYR A 93 21.12 11.34 4.43
C TYR A 93 21.13 11.42 2.89
N GLY A 94 20.57 12.49 2.29
CA GLY A 94 20.53 12.66 0.84
C GLY A 94 19.69 11.62 0.08
N LEU A 95 18.80 10.92 0.77
CA LEU A 95 18.01 9.83 0.18
C LEU A 95 16.75 10.35 -0.50
N ARG A 96 16.52 9.87 -1.73
CA ARG A 96 15.40 10.29 -2.59
C ARG A 96 14.02 9.79 -2.13
N PHE A 97 13.98 8.69 -1.38
CA PHE A 97 12.76 8.02 -0.94
C PHE A 97 12.74 7.91 0.57
N ASN A 98 11.57 7.85 1.22
CA ASN A 98 11.43 7.63 2.67
C ASN A 98 10.24 6.71 3.01
N ASN A 99 10.28 6.09 4.19
CA ASN A 99 9.23 5.20 4.69
C ASN A 99 8.13 5.93 5.51
N ASN A 100 8.07 7.26 5.46
CA ASN A 100 7.15 8.04 6.29
C ASN A 100 5.67 7.79 5.97
N PRO A 101 5.25 7.64 4.68
CA PRO A 101 3.84 7.35 4.36
C PRO A 101 3.35 6.05 5.01
N ILE A 102 4.16 4.99 4.96
CA ILE A 102 3.77 3.69 5.50
C ILE A 102 3.77 3.70 7.03
N GLU A 103 4.73 4.38 7.66
CA GLU A 103 4.76 4.48 9.13
C GLU A 103 3.58 5.29 9.66
N ARG A 104 3.23 6.41 9.02
CA ARG A 104 2.03 7.18 9.41
C ARG A 104 0.75 6.36 9.26
N HIS A 105 0.64 5.56 8.20
CA HIS A 105 -0.49 4.65 8.02
C HIS A 105 -0.55 3.57 9.11
N ASN A 106 0.60 2.96 9.44
CA ASN A 106 0.70 1.96 10.50
C ASN A 106 0.35 2.56 11.87
N GLN A 107 0.75 3.81 12.15
CA GLN A 107 0.40 4.53 13.37
C GLN A 107 -1.12 4.76 13.49
N ASP A 108 -1.80 5.12 12.38
CA ASP A 108 -3.25 5.29 12.37
C ASP A 108 -4.03 4.01 12.71
N ILE A 109 -3.53 2.85 12.23
CA ILE A 109 -4.06 1.53 12.59
C ILE A 109 -3.75 1.24 14.07
N LYS A 110 -2.50 1.51 14.51
CA LYS A 110 -2.05 1.28 15.89
C LYS A 110 -2.89 2.00 16.93
N GLN A 111 -3.21 3.28 16.68
CA GLN A 111 -4.03 4.06 17.61
C GLN A 111 -5.43 3.48 17.79
N ARG A 112 -6.01 2.87 16.74
CA ARG A 112 -7.32 2.23 16.86
C ARG A 112 -7.29 0.91 17.60
N TYR A 113 -6.41 -0.02 17.20
CA TYR A 113 -6.44 -1.34 17.84
C TYR A 113 -6.09 -1.27 19.32
N LYS A 114 -5.20 -0.35 19.74
CA LYS A 114 -4.83 -0.18 21.15
C LYS A 114 -6.01 0.22 22.04
N THR A 115 -6.94 1.00 21.50
CA THR A 115 -8.13 1.45 22.24
C THR A 115 -9.28 0.45 22.19
N MET A 116 -9.25 -0.51 21.29
CA MET A 116 -10.30 -1.51 21.12
C MET A 116 -10.12 -2.66 22.11
N ARG A 117 -11.22 -3.27 22.54
CA ARG A 117 -11.23 -4.44 23.44
C ARG A 117 -10.81 -5.73 22.71
N HIS A 118 -9.56 -5.79 22.27
CA HIS A 118 -8.93 -6.92 21.58
C HIS A 118 -9.71 -7.40 20.33
N PHE A 119 -9.09 -8.30 19.57
CA PHE A 119 -9.79 -9.05 18.52
C PHE A 119 -10.21 -10.40 19.08
N LYS A 120 -11.43 -10.84 18.79
CA LYS A 120 -11.97 -12.12 19.28
C LYS A 120 -11.49 -13.32 18.46
N SER A 121 -11.07 -13.07 17.22
CA SER A 121 -10.51 -14.06 16.29
C SER A 121 -9.63 -13.39 15.23
N LEU A 122 -8.82 -14.18 14.52
CA LEU A 122 -8.06 -13.71 13.35
C LEU A 122 -8.99 -13.14 12.27
N ALA A 123 -10.11 -13.82 11.98
CA ALA A 123 -11.11 -13.35 11.03
C ALA A 123 -11.67 -11.96 11.41
N SER A 124 -11.91 -11.71 12.70
CA SER A 124 -12.36 -10.39 13.16
C SER A 124 -11.28 -9.31 13.00
N ALA A 125 -9.99 -9.67 13.13
CA ALA A 125 -8.88 -8.76 12.91
C ALA A 125 -8.69 -8.44 11.42
N GLU A 126 -8.83 -9.44 10.54
CA GLU A 126 -8.80 -9.28 9.09
C GLU A 126 -9.95 -8.37 8.60
N ALA A 127 -11.19 -8.67 8.99
CA ALA A 127 -12.35 -7.84 8.65
C ALA A 127 -12.19 -6.39 9.14
N PHE A 128 -11.62 -6.19 10.32
CA PHE A 128 -11.32 -4.85 10.82
C PHE A 128 -10.28 -4.12 9.97
N LEU A 129 -9.19 -4.80 9.58
CA LEU A 129 -8.15 -4.21 8.75
C LEU A 129 -8.68 -3.85 7.35
N ASP A 130 -9.54 -4.68 6.77
CA ASP A 130 -10.20 -4.41 5.50
C ASP A 130 -11.13 -3.20 5.59
N LEU A 131 -12.00 -3.15 6.60
CA LEU A 131 -12.84 -1.98 6.85
C LEU A 131 -11.99 -0.72 7.03
N ARG A 132 -10.89 -0.80 7.80
CA ARG A 132 -10.01 0.34 8.03
C ARG A 132 -9.37 0.82 6.74
N ARG A 133 -8.94 -0.10 5.88
CA ARG A 133 -8.39 0.21 4.57
C ARG A 133 -9.43 0.88 3.66
N MET A 134 -10.66 0.37 3.62
CA MET A 134 -11.75 0.97 2.83
C MET A 134 -12.06 2.40 3.30
N VAL A 135 -12.24 2.59 4.62
CA VAL A 135 -12.51 3.91 5.21
C VAL A 135 -11.36 4.87 4.93
N TYR A 136 -10.10 4.42 5.07
CA TYR A 136 -8.94 5.25 4.80
C TYR A 136 -8.86 5.67 3.33
N ASN A 137 -9.08 4.75 2.39
CA ASN A 137 -8.94 5.04 0.96
C ASN A 137 -10.09 5.88 0.40
N TYR A 138 -11.33 5.61 0.81
CA TYR A 138 -12.52 6.11 0.10
C TYR A 138 -13.38 7.09 0.90
N VAL A 139 -13.26 7.12 2.23
CA VAL A 139 -14.13 7.94 3.09
C VAL A 139 -13.37 9.11 3.69
N ARG A 140 -12.19 8.86 4.27
CA ARG A 140 -11.44 9.86 5.01
C ARG A 140 -10.63 10.77 4.09
N THR A 141 -10.82 12.08 4.23
CA THR A 141 -9.92 13.07 3.64
C THR A 141 -8.52 12.96 4.25
N HIS A 142 -7.52 12.76 3.40
CA HIS A 142 -6.13 12.69 3.83
C HIS A 142 -5.58 14.10 4.04
N GLN A 143 -5.05 14.39 5.23
CA GLN A 143 -4.59 15.73 5.63
C GLN A 143 -3.61 16.36 4.64
N GLY A 144 -2.63 15.59 4.15
CA GLY A 144 -1.63 16.08 3.20
C GLY A 144 -2.10 16.15 1.74
N LEU A 145 -3.33 15.72 1.42
CA LEU A 145 -3.88 15.74 0.05
C LEU A 145 -5.08 16.68 -0.11
N GLY A 146 -5.78 17.03 0.99
CA GLY A 146 -7.04 17.78 0.94
C GLY A 146 -8.22 17.01 0.33
N ARG A 147 -8.00 15.76 -0.09
CA ARG A 147 -9.00 14.84 -0.67
C ARG A 147 -8.74 13.41 -0.19
N THR A 148 -9.61 12.47 -0.55
CA THR A 148 -9.39 11.04 -0.22
C THR A 148 -8.24 10.46 -1.05
N PRO A 149 -7.53 9.44 -0.54
CA PRO A 149 -6.52 8.73 -1.34
C PRO A 149 -7.06 8.17 -2.66
N ALA A 150 -8.31 7.67 -2.68
CA ALA A 150 -8.98 7.21 -3.90
C ALA A 150 -9.12 8.32 -4.95
N GLU A 151 -9.60 9.50 -4.54
CA GLU A 151 -9.71 10.65 -5.45
C GLU A 151 -8.35 11.11 -5.98
N ALA A 152 -7.32 11.08 -5.12
CA ALA A 152 -5.95 11.40 -5.54
C ALA A 152 -5.39 10.37 -6.54
N ALA A 153 -5.77 9.10 -6.41
CA ALA A 153 -5.47 8.03 -7.36
C ALA A 153 -6.34 8.05 -8.62
N GLY A 154 -7.22 9.05 -8.77
CA GLY A 154 -8.14 9.15 -9.93
C GLY A 154 -9.34 8.21 -9.85
N ILE A 155 -9.54 7.51 -8.73
CA ILE A 155 -10.70 6.65 -8.51
C ILE A 155 -11.84 7.51 -7.98
N ARG A 156 -12.80 7.83 -8.86
CA ARG A 156 -13.98 8.62 -8.53
C ARG A 156 -15.19 7.70 -8.44
N LEU A 157 -15.64 7.46 -7.22
CA LEU A 157 -16.90 6.78 -6.94
C LEU A 157 -17.92 7.85 -6.55
N ASP A 158 -19.12 7.80 -7.10
CA ASP A 158 -20.21 8.72 -6.75
C ASP A 158 -20.86 8.31 -5.42
N LEU A 159 -20.14 8.51 -4.32
CA LEU A 159 -20.55 8.03 -2.98
C LEU A 159 -21.48 9.01 -2.25
N GLY A 160 -21.78 10.16 -2.84
CA GLY A 160 -22.54 11.24 -2.20
C GLY A 160 -21.88 11.81 -0.93
N LYS A 161 -22.68 12.51 -0.13
CA LYS A 161 -22.21 13.16 1.12
C LYS A 161 -21.81 12.13 2.20
N ASN A 162 -22.62 11.09 2.38
CA ASN A 162 -22.31 10.01 3.31
C ASN A 162 -21.55 8.91 2.60
N ARG A 163 -20.24 9.10 2.47
CA ARG A 163 -19.38 8.24 1.65
C ARG A 163 -19.37 6.78 2.10
N LEU A 164 -19.47 6.51 3.40
CA LEU A 164 -19.52 5.13 3.91
C LEU A 164 -20.83 4.43 3.52
N LEU A 165 -21.97 5.13 3.67
CA LEU A 165 -23.25 4.61 3.20
C LEU A 165 -23.24 4.40 1.68
N GLY A 166 -22.63 5.32 0.93
CA GLY A 166 -22.45 5.19 -0.52
C GLY A 166 -21.68 3.93 -0.90
N LEU A 167 -20.60 3.60 -0.17
CA LEU A 167 -19.84 2.36 -0.40
C LEU A 167 -20.68 1.11 -0.14
N ILE A 168 -21.45 1.11 0.95
CA ILE A 168 -22.32 -0.02 1.30
C ILE A 168 -23.34 -0.25 0.19
N ARG A 169 -24.04 0.80 -0.25
CA ARG A 169 -25.02 0.73 -1.35
C ARG A 169 -24.41 0.20 -2.64
N LEU A 170 -23.26 0.76 -3.04
CA LEU A 170 -22.53 0.32 -4.23
C LEU A 170 -22.14 -1.16 -4.15
N SER A 171 -21.75 -1.65 -2.97
CA SER A 171 -21.39 -3.07 -2.78
C SER A 171 -22.58 -4.01 -2.75
N SER A 172 -23.75 -3.55 -2.32
CA SER A 172 -24.98 -4.35 -2.28
C SER A 172 -25.71 -4.42 -3.62
N GLY A 173 -25.24 -3.72 -4.66
CA GLY A 173 -25.91 -3.63 -5.96
C GLY A 173 -27.27 -2.92 -5.89
N ALA A 174 -27.48 -2.08 -4.88
CA ALA A 174 -28.73 -1.38 -4.58
C ALA A 174 -28.60 0.13 -4.76
#